data_AF-S4RLB0-F1
#
_entry.id   AF-S4RLB0-F1
#
_cell.length_a   1.000
_cell.length_b   1.000
_cell.length_c   1.000
_cell.angle_alpha   90.00
_cell.angle_beta   90.00
_cell.angle_gamma   90.00
#
_symmetry.space_group_name_H-M   'P 1'
#
loop_
_entity.id
_entity.type
_entity.pdbx_description
1 polymer ?
#
loop_
_entity_poly.entity_id
_entity_poly.type
_entity_poly.pdbx_seq_one_letter_code
_entity_poly.pdbx_strand_id
1 'polypeptide(L)'
;LSSSSICLKIKQKGSTIGLSMFPFVSLCVRCTLWLRYGLLLGDPTIVYVNAVGASIGVLFSIIFYVNTPHKRSLYRTMVGPALLLYSVLLYVKYLAEDEDAARPHLGMVCTLWTVVNYGSPLATLAEVVRSRSTESLAFPLCAANLVVGTEWFIYGLMLQDTFIQVPNLLGALLGLGQLSLFLVYPSSS
;
A
#
# COMPACT_ATOMS: atom_id res chain seq x y z
N LEU A 1 -7.21 7.11 -3.94
CA LEU A 1 -6.57 7.72 -5.12
C LEU A 1 -5.66 6.69 -5.78
N SER A 2 -6.10 6.09 -6.89
CA SER A 2 -5.30 5.11 -7.62
C SER A 2 -4.02 5.77 -8.15
N SER A 3 -2.89 5.08 -8.09
CA SER A 3 -1.63 5.49 -8.71
C SER A 3 -1.80 5.88 -10.19
N SER A 4 -2.76 5.26 -10.89
CA SER A 4 -3.11 5.60 -12.27
C SER A 4 -3.71 7.00 -12.42
N SER A 5 -4.55 7.44 -11.47
CA SER A 5 -5.14 8.78 -11.45
C SER A 5 -4.09 9.87 -11.22
N ILE A 6 -3.03 9.55 -10.47
CA ILE A 6 -1.89 10.45 -10.25
C ILE A 6 -1.07 10.58 -11.54
N CYS A 7 -0.82 9.49 -12.25
CA CYS A 7 -0.07 9.52 -13.51
C CYS A 7 -0.81 10.22 -14.64
N LEU A 8 -2.14 10.11 -14.70
CA LEU A 8 -2.95 10.90 -15.62
C LEU A 8 -2.85 12.40 -15.32
N LYS A 9 -2.84 12.79 -14.03
CA LYS A 9 -2.61 14.18 -13.62
C LYS A 9 -1.20 14.68 -13.97
N ILE A 10 -0.17 13.82 -13.86
CA ILE A 10 1.20 14.15 -14.30
C ILE A 10 1.26 14.35 -15.82
N LYS A 11 0.64 13.44 -16.59
CA LYS A 11 0.60 13.52 -18.06
C LYS A 11 -0.17 14.76 -18.55
N GLN A 12 -1.25 15.14 -17.86
CA GLN A 12 -2.05 16.32 -18.22
C GLN A 12 -1.40 17.64 -17.83
N LYS A 13 -0.69 17.70 -16.69
CA LYS A 13 -0.09 18.96 -16.20
C LYS A 13 1.36 19.18 -16.64
N GLY A 14 2.02 18.17 -17.21
CA GLY A 14 3.45 18.25 -17.58
C GLY A 14 4.38 18.51 -16.39
N SER A 15 3.89 18.35 -15.17
CA SER A 15 4.57 18.71 -13.93
C SER A 15 4.05 17.89 -12.76
N THR A 16 4.94 17.59 -11.82
CA THR A 16 4.64 16.87 -10.56
C THR A 16 4.25 17.81 -9.41
N ILE A 17 4.14 19.12 -9.66
CA ILE A 17 3.80 20.12 -8.64
C ILE A 17 2.41 19.82 -8.04
N GLY A 18 2.39 19.58 -6.73
CA GLY A 18 1.18 19.23 -5.97
C GLY A 18 0.92 17.72 -5.80
N LEU A 19 1.79 16.85 -6.32
CA LEU A 19 1.69 15.40 -6.15
C LEU A 19 2.76 14.89 -5.19
N SER A 20 2.34 14.09 -4.20
CA SER A 20 3.26 13.45 -3.26
C SER A 20 3.87 12.20 -3.87
N MET A 21 5.18 12.01 -3.71
CA MET A 21 5.88 10.78 -4.10
C MET A 21 5.60 9.62 -3.12
N PHE A 22 5.20 9.95 -1.90
CA PHE A 22 5.01 9.00 -0.80
C PHE A 22 4.17 7.75 -1.16
N PRO A 23 3.05 7.85 -1.91
CA PRO A 23 2.27 6.68 -2.30
C PRO A 23 3.05 5.68 -3.16
N PHE A 24 3.93 6.16 -4.06
CA PHE A 24 4.73 5.29 -4.92
C PHE A 24 5.85 4.59 -4.15
N VAL A 25 6.54 5.33 -3.29
CA VAL A 25 7.59 4.77 -2.41
C VAL A 25 6.99 3.77 -1.43
N SER A 26 5.84 4.10 -0.82
CA SER A 26 5.14 3.19 0.08
C SER A 26 4.68 1.92 -0.63
N LEU A 27 4.21 2.03 -1.89
CA LEU A 27 3.88 0.87 -2.71
C LEU A 27 5.09 -0.03 -2.96
N CYS A 28 6.24 0.54 -3.35
CA CYS A 28 7.49 -0.23 -3.52
C CYS A 28 7.85 -0.98 -2.24
N VAL A 29 7.90 -0.27 -1.11
CA VAL A 29 8.30 -0.83 0.18
C VAL A 29 7.36 -1.94 0.60
N ARG A 30 6.04 -1.70 0.53
CA ARG A 30 5.02 -2.70 0.85
C ARG A 30 5.20 -3.95 -0.01
N CYS A 31 5.29 -3.79 -1.32
CA CYS A 31 5.44 -4.92 -2.24
C CYS A 31 6.75 -5.68 -2.00
N THR A 32 7.88 -5.01 -1.75
CA THR A 32 9.15 -5.69 -1.47
C THR A 32 9.12 -6.47 -0.15
N LEU A 33 8.52 -5.91 0.90
CA LEU A 33 8.34 -6.60 2.18
C LEU A 33 7.50 -7.87 2.02
N TRP A 34 6.33 -7.75 1.39
CA TRP A 34 5.44 -8.89 1.14
C TRP A 34 6.03 -9.91 0.15
N LEU A 35 6.82 -9.47 -0.83
CA LEU A 35 7.55 -10.37 -1.73
C LEU A 35 8.55 -11.21 -0.92
N ARG A 36 9.36 -10.59 -0.05
CA ARG A 36 10.30 -11.34 0.79
C ARG A 36 9.56 -12.27 1.74
N TYR A 37 8.40 -11.86 2.25
CA TYR A 37 7.55 -12.71 3.09
C TYR A 37 7.05 -13.93 2.33
N GLY A 38 6.53 -13.76 1.10
CA GLY A 38 6.12 -14.86 0.23
C GLY A 38 7.26 -15.83 -0.10
N LEU A 39 8.49 -15.32 -0.29
CA LEU A 39 9.67 -16.17 -0.48
C LEU A 39 9.95 -17.05 0.74
N LEU A 40 9.84 -16.52 1.97
CA LEU A 40 10.03 -17.29 3.21
C LEU A 40 8.90 -18.32 3.46
N LEU A 41 7.71 -18.08 2.90
CA LEU A 41 6.60 -19.02 2.93
C LEU A 41 6.68 -20.08 1.82
N GLY A 42 7.51 -19.87 0.80
CA GLY A 42 7.47 -20.67 -0.42
C GLY A 42 6.17 -20.51 -1.21
N ASP A 43 5.45 -19.41 -1.01
CA ASP A 43 4.14 -19.15 -1.60
C ASP A 43 4.28 -18.36 -2.93
N PRO A 44 4.05 -19.00 -4.10
CA PRO A 44 4.25 -18.35 -5.38
C PRO A 44 3.23 -17.22 -5.62
N THR A 45 2.00 -17.34 -5.11
CA THR A 45 0.94 -16.35 -5.31
C THR A 45 1.33 -15.01 -4.69
N ILE A 46 1.79 -15.02 -3.44
CA ILE A 46 2.28 -13.82 -2.74
C ILE A 46 3.48 -13.23 -3.48
N VAL A 47 4.41 -14.08 -3.92
CA VAL A 47 5.60 -13.64 -4.66
C VAL A 47 5.23 -12.96 -5.97
N TYR A 48 4.39 -13.57 -6.81
CA TYR A 48 4.04 -13.04 -8.12
C TYR A 48 3.30 -11.70 -8.03
N VAL A 49 2.25 -11.62 -7.21
CA VAL A 49 1.44 -10.39 -7.11
C VAL A 49 2.31 -9.22 -6.61
N ASN A 50 3.19 -9.48 -5.63
CA ASN A 50 4.04 -8.44 -5.08
C ASN A 50 5.25 -8.13 -5.97
N ALA A 51 5.75 -9.06 -6.78
CA ALA A 51 6.78 -8.80 -7.79
C ALA A 51 6.28 -7.86 -8.89
N VAL A 52 5.06 -8.09 -9.37
CA VAL A 52 4.38 -7.18 -10.31
C VAL A 52 4.17 -5.81 -9.66
N GLY A 53 3.65 -5.77 -8.43
CA GLY A 53 3.44 -4.53 -7.70
C GLY A 53 4.72 -3.73 -7.44
N ALA A 54 5.82 -4.41 -7.08
CA ALA A 54 7.13 -3.79 -6.90
C ALA A 54 7.67 -3.21 -8.22
N SER A 55 7.54 -3.96 -9.32
CA SER A 55 7.96 -3.53 -10.65
C SER A 55 7.22 -2.27 -11.10
N ILE A 56 5.90 -2.23 -10.90
CA ILE A 56 5.07 -1.05 -11.16
C ILE A 56 5.50 0.14 -10.29
N GLY A 57 5.74 -0.09 -8.99
CA GLY A 57 6.20 0.95 -8.08
C GLY A 57 7.56 1.55 -8.49
N VAL A 58 8.51 0.71 -8.90
CA VAL A 58 9.82 1.14 -9.41
C VAL A 58 9.65 1.98 -10.67
N LEU A 59 8.85 1.52 -11.62
CA LEU A 59 8.57 2.26 -12.86
C LEU A 59 8.00 3.66 -12.56
N PHE A 60 6.99 3.76 -11.70
CA PHE A 60 6.42 5.06 -11.33
C PHE A 60 7.39 5.95 -10.57
N SER A 61 8.24 5.37 -9.71
CA SER A 61 9.28 6.11 -8.99
C SER A 61 10.30 6.70 -9.96
N ILE A 62 10.71 5.97 -11.00
CA ILE A 62 11.60 6.45 -12.06
C ILE A 62 10.95 7.60 -12.85
N ILE A 63 9.70 7.41 -13.29
CA ILE A 63 8.96 8.44 -14.02
C ILE A 63 8.86 9.72 -13.16
N PHE A 64 8.54 9.60 -11.87
CA PHE A 64 8.47 10.75 -10.98
C PHE A 64 9.84 11.42 -10.79
N TYR A 65 10.91 10.65 -10.62
CA TYR A 65 12.28 11.15 -10.47
C TYR A 65 12.72 12.00 -11.67
N VAL A 66 12.45 11.51 -12.89
CA VAL A 66 12.82 12.20 -14.14
C VAL A 66 12.05 13.51 -14.31
N ASN A 67 10.80 13.56 -13.87
CA ASN A 67 9.88 14.69 -14.10
C ASN A 67 9.77 15.67 -12.93
N THR A 68 10.54 15.52 -11.85
CA THR A 68 10.46 16.43 -10.69
C THR A 68 11.62 17.44 -10.66
N PRO A 69 11.33 18.74 -10.49
CA PRO A 69 12.37 19.75 -10.29
C PRO A 69 12.93 19.72 -8.85
N HIS A 70 12.23 19.11 -7.89
CA HIS A 70 12.55 19.17 -6.45
C HIS A 70 13.19 17.89 -5.91
N LYS A 71 14.34 17.50 -6.48
CA LYS A 71 15.05 16.26 -6.11
C LYS A 71 15.38 16.14 -4.62
N ARG A 72 15.64 17.25 -3.91
CA ARG A 72 15.93 17.22 -2.46
C ARG A 72 14.74 16.72 -1.62
N SER A 73 13.52 17.12 -1.95
CA SER A 73 12.31 16.63 -1.26
C SER A 73 12.07 15.14 -1.53
N LEU A 74 12.45 14.69 -2.73
CA LEU A 74 12.40 13.30 -3.13
C LEU A 74 13.30 12.42 -2.25
N TYR A 75 14.58 12.76 -2.15
CA TYR A 75 15.54 12.00 -1.34
C TYR A 75 15.09 11.88 0.11
N ARG A 76 14.60 12.99 0.70
CA ARG A 76 14.06 12.97 2.07
C ARG A 76 12.90 11.99 2.26
N THR A 77 12.06 11.81 1.23
CA THR A 77 10.92 10.89 1.26
C THR A 77 11.34 9.43 1.06
N MET A 78 12.48 9.17 0.41
CA MET A 78 12.99 7.83 0.11
C MET A 78 13.93 7.26 1.17
N VAL A 79 14.69 8.10 1.88
CA VAL A 79 15.73 7.65 2.82
C VAL A 79 15.16 6.77 3.93
N GLY A 80 14.11 7.22 4.62
CA GLY A 80 13.50 6.44 5.72
C GLY A 80 13.02 5.05 5.27
N PRO A 81 12.18 4.95 4.22
CA PRO A 81 11.72 3.66 3.73
C PRO A 81 12.85 2.78 3.16
N ALA A 82 13.88 3.36 2.55
CA ALA A 82 15.05 2.61 2.08
C ALA A 82 15.87 2.03 3.24
N LEU A 83 16.08 2.79 4.31
CA LEU A 83 16.75 2.32 5.52
C LEU A 83 15.95 1.19 6.19
N LEU A 84 14.62 1.32 6.26
CA LEU A 84 13.75 0.27 6.76
C LEU A 84 13.93 -1.02 5.94
N LEU A 85 13.76 -0.95 4.61
CA LEU A 85 13.93 -2.11 3.73
C LEU A 85 15.31 -2.75 3.89
N TYR A 86 16.37 -1.93 3.88
CA TYR A 86 17.73 -2.40 4.02
C TYR A 86 17.95 -3.12 5.35
N SER A 87 17.46 -2.54 6.47
CA SER A 87 17.57 -3.15 7.80
C SER A 87 16.84 -4.49 7.89
N VAL A 88 15.64 -4.60 7.32
CA VAL A 88 14.85 -5.83 7.30
C VAL A 88 15.55 -6.91 6.46
N LEU A 89 16.06 -6.56 5.28
CA LEU A 89 16.76 -7.50 4.42
C LEU A 89 18.09 -7.98 5.03
N LEU A 90 18.83 -7.09 5.69
CA LEU A 90 20.03 -7.47 6.45
C LEU A 90 19.69 -8.41 7.59
N TYR A 91 18.63 -8.11 8.35
CA TYR A 91 18.19 -8.94 9.45
C TYR A 91 17.89 -10.37 8.98
N VAL A 92 17.05 -10.52 7.95
CA VAL A 92 16.66 -11.83 7.42
C VAL A 92 17.87 -12.60 6.86
N LYS A 93 18.85 -11.91 6.26
CA LYS A 93 19.99 -12.57 5.60
C LYS A 93 21.11 -12.96 6.56
N TYR A 94 21.37 -12.15 7.58
CA TYR A 94 22.61 -12.26 8.37
C TYR A 94 22.40 -12.39 9.87
N LEU A 95 21.25 -11.98 10.42
CA LEU A 95 21.02 -11.94 11.87
C LEU A 95 19.99 -12.98 12.33
N ALA A 96 19.03 -13.35 11.48
CA ALA A 96 18.10 -14.42 11.81
C ALA A 96 18.84 -15.76 11.85
N GLU A 97 18.53 -16.58 12.86
CA GLU A 97 19.13 -17.90 13.04
C GLU A 97 18.76 -18.83 11.87
N ASP A 98 17.50 -18.77 11.43
CA ASP A 98 17.00 -19.43 10.22
C ASP A 98 15.80 -18.66 9.61
N GLU A 99 15.30 -19.17 8.48
CA GLU A 99 14.17 -18.57 7.76
C GLU A 99 12.83 -18.70 8.52
N ASP A 100 12.67 -19.71 9.38
CA ASP A 100 11.46 -19.92 10.17
C ASP A 100 11.38 -18.93 11.34
N ALA A 101 12.52 -18.62 11.97
CA ALA A 101 12.66 -17.57 12.98
C ALA A 101 12.46 -16.16 12.38
N ALA A 102 12.87 -15.94 11.13
CA ALA A 102 12.70 -14.66 10.44
C ALA A 102 11.24 -14.38 10.03
N ARG A 103 10.47 -15.43 9.74
CA ARG A 103 9.10 -15.33 9.21
C ARG A 103 8.15 -14.52 10.09
N PRO A 104 7.95 -14.80 11.39
CA PRO A 104 7.00 -14.04 12.20
C PRO A 104 7.42 -12.57 12.39
N HIS A 105 8.72 -12.29 12.48
CA HIS A 105 9.22 -10.92 12.57
C HIS A 105 8.93 -10.13 11.29
N LEU A 106 9.17 -10.73 10.12
CA LEU A 106 8.86 -10.10 8.85
C LEU A 106 7.34 -9.93 8.66
N GLY A 107 6.55 -10.94 9.02
CA GLY A 107 5.09 -10.88 8.98
C GLY A 107 4.54 -9.73 9.83
N MET A 108 5.10 -9.51 11.02
CA MET A 108 4.77 -8.37 11.88
C MET A 108 5.12 -7.03 11.20
N VAL A 109 6.30 -6.90 10.61
CA VAL A 109 6.70 -5.67 9.88
C VAL A 109 5.77 -5.41 8.69
N CYS A 110 5.43 -6.45 7.92
CA CYS A 110 4.49 -6.36 6.79
C CYS A 110 3.10 -5.89 7.24
N THR A 111 2.61 -6.47 8.35
CA THR A 111 1.32 -6.14 8.94
C THR A 111 1.29 -4.71 9.43
N LEU A 112 2.27 -4.32 10.26
CA LEU A 112 2.36 -2.96 10.81
C LEU A 112 2.46 -1.92 9.70
N TRP A 113 3.30 -2.15 8.68
CA TRP A 113 3.40 -1.24 7.54
C TRP A 113 2.06 -1.11 6.82
N THR A 114 1.36 -2.21 6.59
CA THR A 114 0.06 -2.21 5.92
C THR A 114 -1.00 -1.47 6.73
N VAL A 115 -1.06 -1.69 8.05
CA VAL A 115 -2.00 -1.03 8.96
C VAL A 115 -1.73 0.48 9.04
N VAL A 116 -0.47 0.91 9.13
CA VAL A 116 -0.12 2.34 9.12
C VAL A 116 -0.62 3.02 7.83
N ASN A 117 -0.56 2.33 6.69
CA ASN A 117 -1.05 2.85 5.42
C ASN A 117 -2.59 3.02 5.39
N TYR A 118 -3.33 2.38 6.29
CA TYR A 118 -4.77 2.62 6.46
C TYR A 118 -5.11 3.96 7.13
N GLY A 119 -4.13 4.68 7.67
CA GLY A 119 -4.35 6.04 8.18
C GLY A 119 -4.88 6.99 7.09
N SER A 120 -4.44 6.85 5.84
CA SER A 120 -4.91 7.66 4.71
C SER A 120 -6.40 7.46 4.39
N PRO A 121 -6.89 6.23 4.11
CA PRO A 121 -8.32 6.00 3.89
C PRO A 121 -9.18 6.34 5.11
N LEU A 122 -8.67 6.17 6.34
CA LEU A 122 -9.38 6.59 7.55
C LEU A 122 -9.52 8.11 7.65
N ALA A 123 -8.49 8.87 7.29
CA ALA A 123 -8.57 10.32 7.20
C ALA A 123 -9.57 10.77 6.13
N THR A 124 -9.61 10.10 4.98
CA THR A 124 -10.63 10.36 3.94
C THR A 124 -12.05 10.05 4.43
N LEU A 125 -12.26 8.97 5.18
CA LEU A 125 -13.55 8.68 5.81
C LEU A 125 -13.98 9.81 6.76
N ALA A 126 -13.08 10.27 7.62
CA ALA A 126 -13.35 11.36 8.55
C ALA A 126 -13.69 12.67 7.80
N GLU A 127 -12.99 12.94 6.69
CA GLU A 127 -13.27 14.08 5.83
C GLU A 127 -14.68 14.03 5.24
N VAL A 128 -15.11 12.89 4.69
CA VAL A 128 -16.47 12.71 4.12
C VAL A 128 -17.54 12.90 5.17
N VAL A 129 -17.35 12.38 6.39
CA VAL A 129 -18.32 12.58 7.48
C VAL A 129 -18.43 14.06 7.87
N ARG A 130 -17.30 14.77 7.88
CA ARG A 130 -17.26 16.21 8.20
C ARG A 130 -17.84 17.08 7.10
N SER A 131 -17.50 16.80 5.83
CA SER A 131 -17.98 17.56 4.67
C SER A 131 -19.39 17.15 4.23
N ARG A 132 -19.90 16.00 4.71
CA ARG A 132 -21.17 15.40 4.31
C ARG A 132 -21.27 15.14 2.80
N SER A 133 -20.14 14.92 2.13
CA SER A 133 -20.04 14.71 0.68
C SER A 133 -19.02 13.64 0.34
N THR A 134 -19.34 12.74 -0.59
CA THR A 134 -18.42 11.68 -1.06
C THR A 134 -17.53 12.10 -2.23
N GLU A 135 -17.42 13.40 -2.53
CA GLU A 135 -16.62 13.90 -3.66
C GLU A 135 -15.14 13.46 -3.62
N SER A 136 -14.57 13.29 -2.41
CA SER A 136 -13.20 12.82 -2.22
C SER A 136 -13.01 11.31 -2.42
N LEU A 137 -14.10 10.54 -2.51
CA LEU A 137 -14.10 9.09 -2.70
C LEU A 137 -14.40 8.71 -4.14
N ALA A 138 -13.72 7.68 -4.63
CA ALA A 138 -14.01 7.07 -5.92
C ALA A 138 -14.66 5.70 -5.70
N PHE A 139 -15.95 5.57 -6.00
CA PHE A 139 -16.72 4.34 -5.78
C PHE A 139 -16.04 3.09 -6.37
N PRO A 140 -15.57 3.07 -7.64
CA PRO A 140 -14.93 1.88 -8.21
C PRO A 140 -13.66 1.46 -7.46
N LEU A 141 -12.92 2.43 -6.91
CA LEU A 141 -11.70 2.15 -6.15
C LEU A 141 -12.02 1.56 -4.77
N CYS A 142 -13.05 2.07 -4.10
CA CYS A 142 -13.50 1.52 -2.82
C CYS A 142 -14.04 0.09 -2.99
N ALA A 143 -14.81 -0.16 -4.05
CA ALA A 143 -15.31 -1.50 -4.37
C ALA A 143 -14.16 -2.47 -4.67
N ALA A 144 -13.21 -2.07 -5.51
CA ALA A 144 -12.03 -2.89 -5.82
C ALA A 144 -11.20 -3.21 -4.55
N ASN A 145 -10.99 -2.23 -3.68
CA ASN A 145 -10.25 -2.44 -2.43
C ASN A 145 -10.99 -3.40 -1.47
N LEU A 146 -12.32 -3.34 -1.39
CA LEU A 146 -13.09 -4.28 -0.59
C LEU A 146 -12.94 -5.71 -1.11
N VAL A 147 -13.05 -5.90 -2.43
CA VAL A 147 -12.91 -7.23 -3.06
C VAL A 147 -11.51 -7.78 -2.82
N VAL A 148 -10.46 -6.99 -3.12
CA VAL A 148 -9.06 -7.41 -2.92
C VAL A 148 -8.77 -7.69 -1.45
N GLY A 149 -9.24 -6.85 -0.52
CA GLY A 149 -9.05 -7.08 0.91
C GLY A 149 -9.75 -8.35 1.40
N THR A 150 -10.96 -8.61 0.90
CA THR A 150 -11.72 -9.82 1.26
C THR A 150 -11.06 -11.08 0.68
N GLU A 151 -10.61 -11.02 -0.56
CA GLU A 151 -9.88 -12.11 -1.22
C GLU A 151 -8.61 -12.48 -0.44
N TRP A 152 -7.77 -11.50 -0.10
CA TRP A 152 -6.56 -11.75 0.68
C TRP A 152 -6.85 -12.20 2.12
N PHE A 153 -7.95 -11.74 2.72
CA PHE A 153 -8.37 -12.24 4.03
C PHE A 153 -8.74 -13.72 3.97
N ILE A 154 -9.56 -14.12 2.99
CA ILE A 154 -9.91 -15.53 2.74
C ILE A 154 -8.64 -16.35 2.45
N TYR A 155 -7.74 -15.82 1.63
CA TYR A 155 -6.47 -16.48 1.33
C TYR A 155 -5.62 -16.69 2.59
N GLY A 156 -5.54 -15.68 3.47
CA GLY A 156 -4.88 -15.80 4.77
C GLY A 156 -5.53 -16.85 5.69
N LEU A 157 -6.86 -17.01 5.64
CA LEU A 157 -7.55 -18.09 6.36
C LEU A 157 -7.16 -19.47 5.82
N MET A 158 -7.05 -19.63 4.50
CA MET A 158 -6.61 -20.89 3.87
C MET A 158 -5.18 -21.26 4.24
N LEU A 159 -4.28 -20.28 4.34
CA LEU A 159 -2.89 -20.47 4.76
C LEU A 159 -2.72 -20.58 6.28
N GLN A 160 -3.79 -20.36 7.05
CA GLN A 160 -3.73 -20.19 8.51
C GLN A 160 -2.72 -19.12 8.96
N ASP A 161 -2.52 -18.09 8.13
CA ASP A 161 -1.53 -17.03 8.35
C ASP A 161 -2.20 -15.75 8.88
N THR A 162 -2.05 -15.51 10.18
CA THR A 162 -2.62 -14.33 10.85
C THR A 162 -2.04 -13.01 10.34
N PHE A 163 -0.79 -12.98 9.87
CA PHE A 163 -0.15 -11.78 9.33
C PHE A 163 -0.78 -11.35 8.00
N ILE A 164 -1.32 -12.28 7.22
CA ILE A 164 -2.12 -11.98 6.03
C ILE A 164 -3.55 -11.63 6.44
N GLN A 165 -4.14 -12.37 7.37
CA GLN A 165 -5.55 -12.18 7.77
C GLN A 165 -5.82 -10.79 8.35
N VAL A 166 -5.08 -10.39 9.39
CA VAL A 166 -5.35 -9.19 10.18
C VAL A 166 -5.38 -7.90 9.34
N PRO A 167 -4.32 -7.55 8.58
CA PRO A 167 -4.34 -6.32 7.81
C PRO A 167 -5.44 -6.34 6.75
N ASN A 168 -5.62 -7.46 6.05
CA ASN A 168 -6.62 -7.54 4.97
C ASN A 168 -8.06 -7.48 5.49
N LEU A 169 -8.36 -8.04 6.67
CA LEU A 169 -9.63 -7.86 7.34
C LEU A 169 -9.89 -6.39 7.67
N LEU A 170 -8.90 -5.70 8.26
CA LEU A 170 -9.01 -4.27 8.57
C LEU A 170 -9.22 -3.45 7.29
N GLY A 171 -8.50 -3.77 6.21
CA GLY A 171 -8.67 -3.16 4.90
C GLY A 171 -10.07 -3.37 4.31
N ALA A 172 -10.62 -4.59 4.42
CA ALA A 172 -11.97 -4.91 3.98
C ALA A 172 -13.03 -4.13 4.79
N LEU A 173 -12.90 -4.09 6.11
CA LEU A 173 -13.81 -3.32 6.98
C LEU A 173 -13.78 -1.82 6.65
N LEU A 174 -12.59 -1.26 6.38
CA LEU A 174 -12.45 0.12 5.94
C LEU A 174 -13.09 0.35 4.56
N GLY A 175 -12.89 -0.56 3.61
CA GLY A 175 -13.52 -0.50 2.30
C GLY A 175 -15.04 -0.56 2.37
N LEU A 176 -15.58 -1.41 3.24
CA LEU A 176 -17.01 -1.48 3.53
C LEU A 176 -17.53 -0.17 4.13
N GLY A 177 -16.78 0.40 5.09
CA GLY A 177 -17.07 1.72 5.65
C GLY A 177 -17.13 2.80 4.55
N GLN A 178 -16.15 2.84 3.65
CA GLN A 178 -16.11 3.79 2.54
C GLN A 178 -17.31 3.65 1.61
N LEU A 179 -17.68 2.41 1.25
CA LEU A 179 -18.84 2.15 0.40
C LEU A 179 -20.16 2.53 1.09
N SER A 180 -20.29 2.28 2.39
CA SER A 180 -21.49 2.64 3.14
C SER A 180 -21.78 4.14 3.11
N LEU A 181 -20.74 5.00 3.06
CA LEU A 181 -20.92 6.44 3.00
C LEU A 181 -21.57 6.92 1.69
N PHE A 182 -21.41 6.19 0.58
CA PHE A 182 -22.11 6.50 -0.68
C PHE A 182 -23.62 6.29 -0.59
N LEU A 183 -24.10 5.50 0.38
CA LEU A 183 -25.53 5.32 0.62
C LEU A 183 -26.12 6.44 1.48
N VAL A 184 -25.27 7.17 2.22
CA VAL A 184 -25.67 8.15 3.23
C VAL A 184 -25.48 9.59 2.74
N TYR A 185 -24.43 9.85 1.97
CA TYR A 185 -24.04 11.19 1.54
C TYR A 185 -24.09 11.34 0.02
N PRO A 186 -24.50 12.52 -0.50
CA PRO A 186 -24.52 12.79 -1.93
C PRO A 186 -23.10 12.92 -2.50
N SER A 187 -22.98 12.69 -3.81
CA SER A 187 -21.73 12.80 -4.56
C SER A 187 -21.37 14.22 -5.00
N SER A 188 -22.28 15.18 -4.84
CA SER A 188 -22.02 16.61 -5.01
C SER A 188 -22.58 17.38 -3.82
N SER A 189 -21.86 18.42 -3.39
CA SER A 189 -22.39 19.39 -2.42
C SER A 189 -23.48 20.27 -3.03
#